data_AF-A0A950MA88-F1
#
_entry.id   AF-A0A950MA88-F1
#
_cell.length_a   1.000
_cell.length_b   1.000
_cell.length_c   1.000
_cell.angle_alpha   90.00
_cell.angle_beta   90.00
_cell.angle_gamma   90.00
#
_symmetry.space_group_name_H-M   'P 1'
#
loop_
_entity.id
_entity.type
_entity.pdbx_description
1 polymer ?
#
loop_
_entity_poly.entity_id
_entity_poly.type
_entity_poly.pdbx_seq_one_letter_code
_entity_poly.pdbx_strand_id
1 'polypeptide(L)' 'MIFPPKMVVYESDATQFINELKKNNPMLEDSQRAGRALLWDKAPIDLDWKRRNDDSRIKQRAYVYGSE' A
#
# COMPACT_ATOMS: atom_id res chain seq x y z
N MET A 1 2.85 8.06 -50.01
CA MET A 1 3.00 7.94 -48.54
C MET A 1 1.71 7.37 -47.97
N ILE A 2 1.75 6.17 -47.39
CA ILE A 2 0.61 5.60 -46.63
C ILE A 2 0.94 5.86 -45.16
N PHE A 3 0.14 6.71 -44.49
CA PHE A 3 0.27 6.93 -43.05
C PHE A 3 -0.49 5.82 -42.32
N PRO A 4 0.14 5.08 -41.39
CA PRO A 4 -0.57 4.06 -40.63
C PRO A 4 -1.65 4.72 -39.75
N PRO A 5 -2.78 4.04 -39.52
CA PRO A 5 -3.81 4.56 -38.63
C PRO A 5 -3.23 4.69 -37.21
N LYS A 6 -3.40 5.88 -36.62
CA LYS A 6 -3.05 6.12 -35.22
C LYS A 6 -3.96 5.24 -34.37
N MET A 7 -3.43 4.15 -33.83
CA MET A 7 -4.14 3.36 -32.82
C MET A 7 -4.31 4.24 -31.58
N VAL A 8 -5.52 4.76 -31.38
CA VAL A 8 -5.88 5.42 -30.13
C VAL A 8 -6.09 4.31 -29.12
N VAL A 9 -5.12 4.12 -28.23
CA VAL A 9 -5.28 3.22 -27.08
C VAL A 9 -6.37 3.81 -26.21
N TYR A 10 -7.42 3.03 -25.93
CA TYR A 10 -8.45 3.44 -24.99
C TYR A 10 -7.81 3.65 -23.61
N GLU A 11 -7.96 4.85 -23.07
CA GLU A 11 -7.61 5.19 -21.69
C GLU A 11 -8.91 5.44 -20.93
N SER A 12 -9.06 4.84 -19.75
CA SER A 12 -10.26 5.05 -18.95
C SER A 12 -10.30 6.46 -18.37
N ASP A 13 -11.50 7.00 -18.18
CA ASP A 13 -11.72 8.33 -17.57
C ASP A 13 -11.00 8.47 -16.23
N ALA A 14 -10.98 7.40 -15.42
CA ALA A 14 -10.26 7.38 -14.16
C ALA A 14 -8.74 7.55 -14.34
N THR A 15 -8.16 6.95 -15.37
CA THR A 15 -6.72 7.07 -15.65
C THR A 15 -6.40 8.49 -16.13
N GLN A 16 -7.22 9.05 -17.02
CA GLN A 16 -7.07 10.44 -17.48
C GLN A 16 -7.16 11.41 -16.29
N PHE A 17 -8.15 11.25 -15.43
CA PHE A 17 -8.32 12.05 -14.22
C PHE A 17 -7.10 11.98 -13.29
N ILE A 18 -6.59 10.78 -13.00
CA ILE A 18 -5.42 10.60 -12.14
C ILE A 18 -4.19 11.28 -12.76
N ASN A 19 -4.02 11.16 -14.08
CA ASN A 19 -2.91 11.78 -14.80
C ASN A 19 -2.99 13.31 -14.74
N GLU A 20 -4.16 13.90 -14.94
CA GLU A 20 -4.38 15.34 -14.80
C GLU A 20 -4.16 15.82 -13.37
N LEU A 21 -4.66 15.08 -12.37
CA LEU A 21 -4.45 15.38 -10.95
C LEU A 21 -2.95 15.45 -10.60
N LYS A 22 -2.16 14.47 -11.05
CA LYS A 22 -0.71 14.46 -10.82
C LYS A 22 0.02 15.59 -11.54
N LYS A 23 -0.40 15.95 -12.76
CA LYS A 23 0.17 17.10 -13.49
C LYS A 23 -0.10 18.41 -12.77
N ASN A 24 -1.32 18.59 -12.28
CA ASN A 24 -1.73 19.81 -11.58
C ASN A 24 -1.15 19.90 -10.16
N ASN A 25 -0.77 18.77 -9.55
CA ASN A 25 -0.16 18.74 -8.23
C ASN A 25 1.12 17.86 -8.21
N PRO A 26 2.27 18.42 -8.61
CA PRO A 26 3.54 17.68 -8.63
C PRO A 26 4.00 17.17 -7.26
N MET A 27 3.57 17.78 -6.15
CA MET A 27 3.92 17.37 -4.77
C MET A 27 2.99 16.30 -4.19
N LEU A 28 2.00 15.84 -4.95
CA LEU A 28 0.99 14.89 -4.47
C LEU A 28 1.61 13.55 -4.04
N GLU A 29 2.58 13.02 -4.80
CA GLU A 29 3.24 11.75 -4.49
C GLU A 29 4.05 11.82 -3.20
N ASP A 30 4.73 12.94 -2.94
CA ASP A 30 5.45 13.18 -1.69
C ASP A 30 4.49 13.21 -0.51
N SER A 31 3.38 13.92 -0.67
CA SER A 31 2.32 13.98 0.35
C SER A 31 1.68 12.61 0.60
N GLN A 32 1.49 11.82 -0.46
CA GLN A 32 0.96 10.46 -0.35
C GLN A 32 1.95 9.53 0.36
N ARG A 33 3.26 9.64 0.07
CA ARG A 33 4.31 8.91 0.79
C ARG A 33 4.34 9.28 2.26
N ALA A 34 4.32 10.58 2.58
CA ALA A 34 4.28 11.04 3.96
C ALA A 34 3.03 10.54 4.69
N GLY A 35 1.85 10.61 4.06
CA GLY A 35 0.60 10.10 4.62
C GLY A 35 0.61 8.58 4.87
N ARG A 36 1.20 7.79 3.94
CA ARG A 36 1.39 6.35 4.15
C ARG A 36 2.37 6.05 5.29
N ALA A 37 3.46 6.80 5.38
CA ALA A 37 4.45 6.62 6.44
C ALA A 37 3.90 6.84 7.85
N LEU A 38 2.85 7.64 8.02
CA LEU A 38 2.25 7.91 9.32
C LEU A 38 1.50 6.71 9.92
N LEU A 39 0.71 6.00 9.12
CA LEU A 39 -0.25 5.01 9.64
C LEU A 39 -0.12 3.62 8.99
N TRP A 40 0.55 3.52 7.84
CA TRP A 40 0.52 2.33 6.99
C TRP A 40 1.89 1.68 6.85
N ASP A 41 2.95 2.46 6.63
CA ASP A 41 4.30 1.90 6.53
C ASP A 41 4.76 1.51 7.94
N LYS A 42 4.78 0.21 8.20
CA LYS A 42 5.34 -0.33 9.44
C LYS A 42 6.85 -0.11 9.42
N ALA A 43 7.38 0.45 10.51
CA ALA A 43 8.83 0.53 10.68
C ALA A 43 9.47 -0.87 10.53
N PRO A 44 10.70 -0.96 10.00
CA PRO A 44 11.44 -2.20 9.98
C PRO A 44 11.43 -2.85 11.36
N ILE A 45 11.00 -4.11 11.42
CA ILE A 45 10.98 -4.87 12.66
C ILE A 45 12.38 -5.46 12.84
N ASP A 46 12.97 -5.27 14.01
CA ASP A 46 14.20 -5.98 14.39
C ASP A 46 13.93 -7.49 14.36
N LEU A 47 14.67 -8.21 13.51
CA LEU A 47 14.49 -9.64 13.29
C LEU A 47 14.78 -10.46 14.55
N ASP A 48 15.73 -10.02 15.39
CA ASP A 48 16.02 -10.69 16.66
C ASP A 48 14.88 -10.47 17.66
N TRP A 49 14.31 -9.26 17.70
CA TRP A 49 13.12 -8.98 18.51
C TRP A 49 11.93 -9.84 18.05
N LYS A 50 11.69 -9.93 16.73
CA LYS A 50 10.61 -10.77 16.17
C LYS A 50 10.78 -12.23 16.58
N ARG A 51 12.00 -12.78 16.44
CA ARG A 51 12.31 -14.17 16.82
C ARG A 51 12.03 -14.41 18.29
N ARG A 52 12.54 -13.55 19.19
CA ARG A 52 12.28 -13.67 20.64
C ARG A 52 10.80 -13.59 20.97
N ASN A 53 10.06 -12.70 20.30
CA ASN A 53 8.62 -12.56 20.51
C ASN A 53 7.86 -13.82 20.06
N ASP A 54 8.23 -14.41 18.92
CA ASP A 54 7.67 -15.67 18.44
C ASP A 54 7.99 -16.84 19.40
N ASP A 55 9.23 -16.93 19.87
CA ASP A 55 9.69 -17.93 20.84
C ASP A 55 8.98 -17.80 22.20
N SER A 56 8.53 -16.59 22.57
CA SER A 56 7.85 -16.30 23.84
C SER A 56 6.33 -16.52 23.80
N ARG A 57 5.76 -16.93 22.66
CA ARG A 57 4.30 -17.08 22.53
C ARG A 57 3.79 -18.24 23.39
N ILE A 58 2.89 -17.92 24.32
CA ILE A 58 2.13 -18.93 25.08
C ILE A 58 0.84 -19.22 24.30
N LYS A 59 0.48 -20.50 24.17
CA LYS A 59 -0.78 -20.92 23.53
C LYS A 59 -1.97 -20.42 24.34
N GLN A 60 -2.68 -19.43 23.81
CA GLN A 60 -3.93 -18.96 24.40
C GLN A 60 -5.09 -19.89 24.03
N ARG A 61 -6.01 -20.14 24.98
CA ARG A 61 -7.25 -20.87 24.72
C ARG A 61 -8.15 -20.04 23.80
N ALA A 62 -8.91 -20.71 22.92
CA ALA A 62 -9.83 -20.04 21.99
C ALA A 62 -10.93 -19.23 22.70
N TYR A 63 -11.32 -19.68 23.89
CA TYR A 63 -12.25 -18.97 24.76
C TYR A 63 -11.69 -18.91 26.18
N VAL A 64 -11.45 -17.70 26.68
CA VAL A 64 -10.80 -17.45 27.98
C VAL A 64 -11.66 -17.96 29.15
N TYR A 65 -12.98 -17.99 28.98
CA TYR A 65 -13.95 -18.41 29.98
C TYR A 65 -14.66 -19.73 29.64
N GLY A 66 -14.11 -20.50 28.71
CA GLY A 66 -14.69 -21.79 28.34
C GLY A 66 -14.38 -22.81 29.42
N SER A 67 -15.39 -23.23 30.18
CA SER A 67 -15.35 -24.53 30.83
C SER A 67 -15.41 -25.60 29.74
N GLU A 68 -14.43 -26.49 29.72
CA GLU A 68 -14.43 -27.68 28.85
C GLU A 68 -15.63 -28.59 29.18
#